data_AF-A0A9C7UM12-F1
#
_entry.id   AF-A0A9C7UM12-F1
#
_cell.length_a   1.000
_cell.length_b   1.000
_cell.length_c   1.000
_cell.angle_alpha   90.00
_cell.angle_beta   90.00
_cell.angle_gamma   90.00
#
_symmetry.space_group_name_H-M   'P 1'
#
loop_
_entity.id
_entity.type
_entity.pdbx_description
1 polymer ?
#
loop_
_entity_poly.entity_id
_entity_poly.type
_entity_poly.pdbx_seq_one_letter_code
_entity_poly.pdbx_strand_id
1 'polypeptide(L)' 'MNPGDMLVWDSHTFHSAPGNTSSNRRAAFSVNWTGDGAVFHDMPSLDTYRDDGIQDGMPIAGERFPTLRTRDSA' A
#
# COMPACT_ATOMS: atom_id res chain seq x y z
N MET A 1 -3.59 6.09 -20.14
CA MET A 1 -4.10 6.79 -18.96
C MET A 1 -3.78 8.26 -19.09
N ASN A 2 -4.80 9.09 -18.92
CA ASN A 2 -4.69 10.53 -18.83
C ASN A 2 -4.40 10.93 -17.37
N PRO A 3 -3.88 12.15 -17.12
CA PRO A 3 -3.76 12.66 -15.76
C PRO A 3 -5.12 12.63 -15.04
N GLY A 4 -5.15 12.01 -13.85
CA GLY A 4 -6.37 11.81 -13.06
C GLY A 4 -6.97 10.40 -13.16
N ASP A 5 -6.61 9.62 -14.18
CA ASP A 5 -7.02 8.21 -14.24
C ASP A 5 -6.33 7.40 -13.14
N MET A 6 -7.04 6.41 -12.59
CA MET A 6 -6.52 5.46 -11.60
C MET A 6 -6.76 4.03 -12.05
N LEU A 7 -5.82 3.16 -11.70
CA LEU A 7 -5.97 1.71 -11.76
C LEU A 7 -6.01 1.16 -10.34
N VAL A 8 -6.87 0.17 -10.10
CA VAL A 8 -6.97 -0.56 -8.83
C VAL A 8 -6.85 -2.04 -9.14
N TRP A 9 -5.99 -2.76 -8.42
CA TRP A 9 -5.77 -4.18 -8.62
C TRP A 9 -5.52 -4.90 -7.28
N ASP A 10 -5.75 -6.22 -7.27
CA ASP A 10 -5.48 -7.08 -6.11
C ASP A 10 -3.97 -7.29 -5.89
N SER A 11 -3.53 -7.49 -4.64
CA SER A 11 -2.12 -7.68 -4.30
C SER A 11 -1.46 -8.89 -5.00
N HIS A 12 -2.24 -9.88 -5.43
CA HIS A 12 -1.76 -11.06 -6.15
C HIS A 12 -1.79 -10.89 -7.68
N THR A 13 -2.25 -9.75 -8.18
CA THR A 13 -2.28 -9.48 -9.63
C THR A 13 -0.85 -9.30 -10.13
N PHE A 14 -0.41 -10.20 -11.01
CA PHE A 14 0.84 -9.99 -11.74
C PHE A 14 0.73 -8.73 -12.62
N HIS A 15 1.68 -7.82 -12.46
CA HIS A 15 1.71 -6.58 -13.22
C HIS A 15 3.16 -6.18 -13.54
N SER A 16 3.32 -5.39 -14.60
CA SER A 16 4.60 -4.82 -15.01
C SER A 16 4.37 -3.43 -15.61
N ALA A 17 5.45 -2.69 -15.80
CA ALA A 17 5.40 -1.39 -16.46
C ALA A 17 6.41 -1.35 -17.61
N PRO A 18 6.01 -0.97 -18.83
CA PRO A 18 6.94 -0.84 -19.94
C PRO A 18 7.92 0.32 -19.69
N GLY A 19 9.09 0.25 -20.36
CA GLY A 19 10.06 1.34 -20.41
C GLY A 19 9.44 2.62 -20.96
N ASN A 20 9.91 3.77 -20.46
CA ASN A 20 9.42 5.07 -20.93
C ASN A 20 10.07 5.43 -22.27
N THR A 21 9.29 5.42 -23.35
CA THR A 21 9.73 5.75 -24.71
C THR A 21 9.48 7.21 -25.09
N SER A 22 8.95 8.03 -24.18
CA SER A 22 8.68 9.45 -24.42
C SER A 22 9.83 10.34 -23.94
N SER A 23 9.90 11.58 -24.43
CA SER A 23 10.81 12.61 -23.92
C SER A 23 10.39 13.22 -22.58
N ASN A 24 9.18 12.88 -22.09
CA ASN A 24 8.65 13.39 -20.83
C ASN A 24 8.82 12.36 -19.71
N ARG A 25 8.99 12.82 -18.47
CA ARG A 25 9.02 11.92 -17.30
C ARG A 25 7.62 11.35 -17.05
N ARG A 26 7.51 10.01 -16.95
CA ARG A 26 6.30 9.35 -16.43
C ARG A 26 6.28 9.48 -14.90
N ALA A 27 5.26 10.15 -14.37
CA ALA A 27 5.00 10.26 -12.93
C ALA A 27 3.67 9.59 -12.59
N ALA A 28 3.66 8.85 -11.48
CA ALA A 28 2.48 8.19 -10.93
C ALA A 28 2.61 8.17 -9.39
N PHE A 29 1.46 8.06 -8.72
CA PHE A 29 1.37 7.87 -7.28
C PHE A 29 0.74 6.51 -7.01
N SER A 30 1.31 5.73 -6.10
CA SER A 30 0.81 4.41 -5.71
C SER A 30 0.45 4.44 -4.23
N VAL A 31 -0.71 3.90 -3.89
CA VAL A 31 -1.18 3.73 -2.52
C VAL A 31 -1.67 2.30 -2.35
N ASN A 32 -1.32 1.69 -1.22
CA ASN A 32 -1.80 0.36 -0.86
C ASN A 32 -2.83 0.51 0.25
N TRP A 33 -3.97 -0.16 0.09
CA TRP A 33 -5.01 -0.27 1.11
C TRP A 33 -5.04 -1.70 1.64
N THR A 34 -5.14 -1.85 2.95
CA THR A 34 -5.26 -3.15 3.61
C THR A 34 -6.64 -3.28 4.24
N GLY A 35 -7.08 -4.53 4.46
CA GLY A 35 -8.30 -4.79 5.22
C GLY A 35 -8.06 -4.70 6.73
N ASP A 36 -9.14 -4.56 7.49
CA ASP A 36 -9.11 -4.39 8.96
C ASP A 36 -8.43 -5.54 9.71
N GLY A 37 -8.36 -6.74 9.11
CA GLY A 37 -7.69 -7.91 9.67
C GLY A 37 -6.19 -8.01 9.35
N ALA A 38 -5.62 -7.02 8.65
CA ALA A 38 -4.21 -7.03 8.30
C ALA A 38 -3.34 -6.74 9.53
N VAL A 39 -2.30 -7.54 9.69
CA VAL A 39 -1.30 -7.40 10.75
C VAL A 39 0.09 -7.24 10.15
N PHE A 40 0.99 -6.65 10.92
CA PHE A 40 2.42 -6.67 10.60
C PHE A 40 2.91 -8.12 10.58
N HIS A 41 3.61 -8.47 9.51
CA HIS A 41 4.32 -9.73 9.41
C HIS A 41 5.81 -9.41 9.35
N ASP A 42 6.55 -9.82 10.38
CA ASP A 42 7.97 -9.55 10.48
C ASP A 42 8.76 -10.45 9.52
N MET A 43 9.70 -9.82 8.83
CA MET A 43 10.54 -10.46 7.82
C MET A 43 11.96 -9.93 8.00
N PRO A 44 12.96 -10.80 8.22
CA PRO A 44 14.35 -10.36 8.48
C PRO A 44 14.92 -9.42 7.40
N SER A 45 14.46 -9.53 6.17
CA SER A 45 14.87 -8.66 5.05
C SER A 45 14.35 -7.23 5.14
N LEU A 46 13.40 -6.94 6.03
CA LEU A 46 12.74 -5.63 6.19
C LEU A 46 13.12 -4.91 7.49
N ASP A 47 14.06 -5.47 8.27
CA ASP A 47 14.41 -4.97 9.60
C ASP A 47 14.88 -3.50 9.60
N THR A 48 15.42 -3.01 8.48
CA THR A 48 15.89 -1.62 8.34
C THR A 48 14.79 -0.58 8.09
N TYR A 49 13.54 -0.99 7.85
CA TYR A 49 12.44 -0.10 7.49
C TYR A 49 11.33 -0.01 8.55
N ARG A 50 11.44 -0.82 9.60
CA ARG A 50 10.42 -0.96 10.63
C ARG A 50 10.76 -0.06 11.82
N ASP A 51 9.75 0.64 12.33
CA ASP A 51 9.87 1.41 13.57
C ASP A 51 10.01 0.44 14.75
N ASP A 52 10.91 0.74 15.70
CA ASP A 52 11.18 -0.10 16.87
C ASP A 52 9.92 -0.43 17.70
N GLY A 53 8.91 0.44 17.65
CA GLY A 53 7.64 0.25 18.35
C GLY A 53 6.65 -0.70 17.66
N ILE A 54 6.95 -1.17 16.45
CA ILE A 54 6.11 -2.14 15.73
C ILE A 54 6.57 -3.55 16.12
N GLN A 55 5.66 -4.51 16.21
CA GLN A 55 5.97 -5.92 16.49
C GLN A 55 5.20 -6.83 15.52
N ASP A 56 5.69 -8.05 15.32
CA ASP A 56 4.97 -9.08 14.55
C ASP A 56 3.57 -9.31 15.13
N GLY A 57 2.58 -9.45 14.26
CA GLY A 57 1.18 -9.66 14.63
C GLY A 57 0.42 -8.41 15.10
N MET A 58 1.07 -7.25 15.24
CA MET A 58 0.36 -6.01 15.57
C MET A 58 -0.60 -5.59 14.44
N PRO A 59 -1.75 -4.99 14.76
CA PRO A 59 -2.67 -4.48 13.74
C PRO A 59 -2.06 -3.29 12.97
N ILE A 60 -2.37 -3.19 11.69
CA ILE A 60 -2.05 -2.01 10.86
C ILE A 60 -3.12 -0.94 11.11
N ALA A 61 -2.99 -0.19 12.21
CA ALA A 61 -3.96 0.82 12.63
C ALA A 61 -3.30 2.00 13.38
N GLY A 62 -4.02 3.10 13.53
CA GLY A 62 -3.60 4.28 14.30
C GLY A 62 -3.35 5.51 13.44
N GLU A 63 -2.71 6.54 13.99
CA GLU A 63 -2.50 7.81 13.28
C GLU A 63 -1.67 7.65 11.99
N ARG A 64 -0.67 6.75 12.01
CA ARG A 64 0.15 6.44 10.83
C ARG A 64 -0.57 5.54 9.81
N PHE A 65 -1.60 4.81 10.24
CA PHE A 65 -2.40 3.90 9.42
C PHE A 65 -3.88 4.22 9.61
N PRO A 66 -4.34 5.38 9.11
CA PRO A 66 -5.66 5.90 9.42
C PRO A 66 -6.75 5.02 8.80
N THR A 67 -7.81 4.79 9.57
CA THR A 67 -9.04 4.17 9.06
C THR A 67 -9.70 5.10 8.04
N LEU A 68 -9.90 4.61 6.83
CA LEU A 68 -10.48 5.39 5.74
C LEU A 68 -12.00 5.57 5.88
N ARG A 69 -12.68 4.54 6.38
CA ARG A 69 -14.13 4.55 6.60
C ARG A 69 -14.50 3.59 7.72
N THR A 70 -15.44 3.98 8.57
CA THR A 70 -16.13 3.06 9.46
C THR A 70 -17.28 2.41 8.71
N ARG A 71 -17.53 1.12 8.93
CA ARG A 71 -18.83 0.54 8.57
C ARG A 71 -19.79 0.89 9.69
N ASP A 72 -20.87 1.57 9.36
CA ASP A 72 -22.02 1.64 10.26
C ASP A 72 -22.50 0.20 10.49
N SER A 73 -22.84 -0.12 11.74
CA SER A 73 -23.45 -1.42 12.04
C SER A 73 -24.76 -1.53 11.25
N ALA A 74 -24.86 -2.58 10.42
CA ALA A 74 -26.08 -2.91 9.68
C ALA A 74 -27.20 -3.35 10.64
#